data_AF-A0ABD1YTH5-F1
#
_entry.id   AF-A0ABD1YTH5-F1
#
_cell.length_a   1.000
_cell.length_b   1.000
_cell.length_c   1.000
_cell.angle_alpha   90.00
_cell.angle_beta   90.00
_cell.angle_gamma   90.00
#
_symmetry.space_group_name_H-M   'P 1'
#
loop_
_entity.id
_entity.type
_entity.pdbx_description
1 polymer ?
#
loop_
_entity_poly.entity_id
_entity_poly.type
_entity_poly.pdbx_seq_one_letter_code
_entity_poly.pdbx_strand_id
1 'polypeptide(L)'
;MKGSAITRFLRKEIALPWKAKGNPKGASRWLPRTLTSMQVILICVLTAILLLKNAITPDNFSLSFQSAAEVGDISAKQLVWQSASQKRNNAQVKEKDIDILKERKKKNTTVPEKKKVQELEMATLTAAEEEELLQKIWKENGVLERVKKASTSEVDLEEQLVKDESVLEEEEEKRSVEETQIGSEAEKTFLPEWMPAGFKHKSLGTNPKSWDDKRAAWLEKYPHMRLSSVGKPRMLLVSGSSPWACTNKMGDHYLLKSLKNKADYCRQHNIEVFYNLAHLDKEMSTYWAKLPILRKLMLTHPEIEWFFWMDADALFTDMLFEVPMDDYKNYNLVMWGLESELYEKKSWLSINDGVIFIRNCQWSLDLFDLWAPMGPEGVVREEAGKMLTSFLSKRPEMPADDQSALAYLLITKKELRPKVKLVSEYELSGYFAEHVTHFEEYMGKDHPGLGDKRWPFTTHFVGCQVCTGYANPAYEELNCVKQLERAFNFADNQLLQMMGFMHEDLESSHVKKIEVDDENPLDNLGPDTWVTASRSYGL
;
A
#
# COMPACT_ATOMS: atom_id res chain seq x y z
N MET A 1 -46.13 43.01 0.13
CA MET A 1 -46.68 41.76 0.68
C MET A 1 -45.56 40.73 0.76
N LYS A 2 -45.30 40.29 2.00
CA LYS A 2 -44.66 39.03 2.46
C LYS A 2 -43.40 38.49 1.76
N GLY A 3 -42.24 38.95 2.24
CA GLY A 3 -41.11 38.06 2.52
C GLY A 3 -41.34 37.35 3.87
N SER A 4 -41.17 36.03 3.90
CA SER A 4 -41.61 35.17 5.01
C SER A 4 -40.44 34.51 5.75
N ALA A 5 -40.12 35.08 6.91
CA ALA A 5 -40.09 34.39 8.21
C ALA A 5 -39.04 33.30 8.56
N ILE A 6 -37.83 33.29 7.98
CA ILE A 6 -36.73 32.43 8.53
C ILE A 6 -35.50 33.23 9.01
N THR A 7 -35.31 34.47 8.58
CA THR A 7 -34.11 35.27 8.92
C THR A 7 -34.26 36.18 10.15
N ARG A 8 -35.31 36.00 10.98
CA ARG A 8 -35.60 36.92 12.11
C ARG A 8 -35.56 36.29 13.51
N PHE A 9 -35.12 35.04 13.66
CA PHE A 9 -35.03 34.37 14.97
C PHE A 9 -33.61 34.20 15.54
N LEU A 10 -32.54 34.51 14.79
CA LEU A 10 -31.14 34.31 15.25
C LEU A 10 -30.34 35.61 15.43
N ARG A 11 -30.99 36.73 15.76
CA ARG A 11 -30.30 38.03 15.96
C ARG A 11 -30.65 38.79 17.24
N LYS A 12 -31.08 38.09 18.29
CA LYS A 12 -31.19 38.66 19.66
C LYS A 12 -30.93 37.59 20.70
N GLU A 13 -29.67 37.48 21.13
CA GLU A 13 -29.24 37.60 22.53
C GLU A 13 -27.75 37.23 22.62
N ILE A 14 -27.07 37.77 23.63
CA ILE A 14 -25.62 37.78 23.84
C ILE A 14 -24.89 38.89 23.06
N ALA A 15 -25.26 40.14 23.35
CA ALA A 15 -24.30 41.22 23.43
C ALA A 15 -23.96 41.42 24.91
N LEU A 16 -22.73 41.08 25.32
CA LEU A 16 -22.20 41.44 26.63
C LEU A 16 -21.14 42.53 26.45
N PRO A 17 -21.26 43.69 27.12
CA PRO A 17 -20.29 44.76 26.99
C PRO A 17 -19.41 44.89 28.26
N TRP A 18 -18.27 45.59 28.09
CA TRP A 18 -17.35 46.21 29.08
C TRP A 18 -16.09 45.43 29.47
N LYS A 19 -14.90 45.91 29.06
CA LYS A 19 -14.08 47.01 29.63
C LYS A 19 -13.52 46.67 31.03
N ALA A 20 -12.21 46.37 31.05
CA ALA A 20 -11.41 46.29 32.25
C ALA A 20 -11.08 47.69 32.80
N LYS A 21 -11.37 47.93 34.09
CA LYS A 21 -10.64 48.86 34.96
C LYS A 21 -11.07 48.70 36.43
N GLY A 22 -10.08 48.51 37.31
CA GLY A 22 -10.09 49.00 38.69
C GLY A 22 -10.68 48.08 39.78
N ASN A 23 -9.80 47.61 40.67
CA ASN A 23 -10.12 47.20 42.05
C ASN A 23 -10.20 48.49 42.91
N PRO A 24 -11.05 48.61 43.96
CA PRO A 24 -10.72 48.01 45.26
C PRO A 24 -11.90 47.58 46.18
N LYS A 25 -11.59 46.60 47.05
CA LYS A 25 -11.99 46.41 48.47
C LYS A 25 -13.48 46.25 48.85
N GLY A 26 -13.79 45.02 49.29
CA GLY A 26 -14.44 44.76 50.59
C GLY A 26 -15.97 44.78 50.67
N ALA A 27 -16.62 43.63 50.45
CA ALA A 27 -17.87 43.27 51.12
C ALA A 27 -18.16 41.76 50.93
N SER A 28 -18.31 41.04 52.03
CA SER A 28 -18.77 39.66 52.08
C SER A 28 -20.30 39.62 52.18
N ARG A 29 -21.00 39.01 51.20
CA ARG A 29 -22.27 38.30 51.46
C ARG A 29 -22.74 37.44 50.27
N TRP A 30 -22.70 36.12 50.49
CA TRP A 30 -23.60 35.06 50.00
C TRP A 30 -23.83 34.89 48.49
N LEU A 31 -23.09 33.96 47.86
CA LEU A 31 -23.46 33.36 46.58
C LEU A 31 -24.54 32.26 46.78
N PRO A 32 -25.52 32.12 45.85
CA PRO A 32 -26.38 30.95 45.80
C PRO A 32 -25.60 29.72 45.30
N ARG A 33 -25.94 28.55 45.87
CA ARG A 33 -25.34 27.25 45.61
C ARG A 33 -25.21 26.98 44.10
N THR A 34 -23.99 26.80 43.63
CA THR A 34 -23.70 26.35 42.27
C THR A 34 -24.27 24.94 42.06
N LEU A 35 -25.02 24.74 40.99
CA LEU A 35 -25.43 23.41 40.54
C LEU A 35 -24.15 22.60 40.26
N THR A 36 -24.06 21.39 40.82
CA THR A 36 -22.90 20.53 40.58
C THR A 36 -22.93 20.02 39.13
N SER A 37 -21.77 19.70 38.56
CA SER A 37 -21.66 19.16 37.20
C SER A 37 -22.57 17.94 36.96
N MET A 38 -22.80 17.13 38.00
CA MET A 38 -23.76 16.03 37.99
C MET A 38 -25.21 16.47 37.74
N GLN A 39 -25.64 17.59 38.31
CA GLN A 39 -27.00 18.11 38.12
C GLN A 39 -27.19 18.67 36.71
N VAL A 40 -26.15 19.28 36.13
CA VAL A 40 -26.17 19.74 34.73
C VAL A 40 -26.26 18.56 33.78
N ILE A 41 -25.48 17.50 34.01
CA ILE A 41 -25.53 16.27 33.21
C ILE A 41 -26.92 15.62 33.31
N LEU A 42 -27.49 15.54 34.52
CA LEU A 42 -28.82 14.97 34.72
C LEU A 42 -29.91 15.75 33.98
N ILE A 43 -29.84 17.09 33.98
CA ILE A 43 -30.77 17.96 33.25
C ILE A 43 -30.60 17.77 31.73
N CYS A 44 -29.37 17.65 31.23
CA CYS A 44 -29.09 17.42 29.81
C CYS A 44 -29.59 16.05 29.34
N VAL A 45 -29.42 15.01 30.16
CA VAL A 45 -29.90 13.66 29.86
C VAL A 45 -31.44 13.61 29.90
N LEU A 46 -32.07 14.24 30.88
CA LEU A 46 -33.54 14.30 30.97
C LEU A 46 -34.16 15.09 29.82
N THR A 47 -33.53 16.19 29.38
CA THR A 47 -33.97 16.96 28.21
C THR A 47 -33.78 16.17 26.92
N ALA A 48 -32.67 15.44 26.75
CA ALA A 48 -32.48 14.55 25.60
C ALA A 48 -33.52 13.42 25.55
N ILE A 49 -33.84 12.80 26.69
CA ILE A 49 -34.87 11.76 26.79
C ILE A 49 -36.27 12.33 26.47
N LEU A 50 -36.60 13.53 26.94
CA LEU A 50 -37.88 14.18 26.64
C LEU A 50 -37.99 14.58 25.15
N LEU A 51 -36.89 15.01 24.54
CA LEU A 51 -36.83 15.31 23.10
C LEU A 51 -36.96 14.03 22.26
N LEU A 52 -36.32 12.93 22.66
CA LEU A 52 -36.47 11.61 22.03
C LEU A 52 -37.89 11.04 22.18
N LYS A 53 -38.52 11.23 23.35
CA LYS A 53 -39.89 10.78 23.61
C LYS A 53 -40.94 11.53 22.78
N ASN A 54 -40.70 12.81 22.47
CA ASN A 54 -41.61 13.60 21.63
C ASN A 54 -41.35 13.43 20.12
N ALA A 55 -40.22 12.84 19.72
CA ALA A 55 -39.87 12.60 18.32
C ALA A 55 -40.41 11.26 17.77
N ILE A 56 -40.99 10.40 18.63
CA ILE A 56 -41.48 9.07 18.25
C ILE A 56 -42.98 9.01 18.48
N THR A 57 -43.76 9.18 17.41
CA THR A 57 -45.18 8.80 17.41
C THR A 57 -45.32 7.28 17.55
N PRO A 58 -46.27 6.78 18.34
CA PRO A 58 -46.38 5.35 18.62
C PRO A 58 -47.17 4.68 17.50
N ASP A 59 -46.52 3.82 16.72
CA ASP A 59 -47.15 2.59 16.25
C ASP A 59 -46.06 1.59 15.83
N ASN A 60 -46.12 0.42 16.46
CA ASN A 60 -45.34 -0.79 16.22
C ASN A 60 -43.87 -0.83 16.66
N PHE A 61 -43.64 -1.10 17.95
CA PHE A 61 -42.59 -2.06 18.34
C PHE A 61 -42.89 -2.67 19.73
N SER A 62 -43.15 -3.99 19.78
CA SER A 62 -43.24 -4.74 21.04
C SER A 62 -41.87 -5.29 21.41
N LEU A 63 -41.30 -4.84 22.52
CA LEU A 63 -40.09 -5.41 23.12
C LEU A 63 -40.50 -6.37 24.24
N SER A 64 -40.34 -7.68 24.02
CA SER A 64 -40.38 -8.68 25.08
C SER A 64 -38.98 -8.79 25.71
N PHE A 65 -38.87 -8.48 27.00
CA PHE A 65 -37.68 -8.81 27.79
C PHE A 65 -37.75 -10.28 28.25
N GLN A 66 -36.82 -11.10 27.80
CA GLN A 66 -36.43 -12.33 28.50
C GLN A 66 -35.11 -12.06 29.24
N SER A 67 -35.12 -12.25 30.55
CA SER A 67 -33.93 -12.21 31.40
C SER A 67 -33.03 -13.41 31.06
N ALA A 68 -31.87 -13.17 30.47
CA ALA A 68 -30.86 -14.20 30.30
C ALA A 68 -30.11 -14.41 31.62
N ALA A 69 -30.02 -15.67 32.00
CA ALA A 69 -29.33 -16.19 33.17
C ALA A 69 -27.80 -16.01 33.09
N GLU A 70 -27.18 -16.14 34.26
CA GLU A 70 -25.77 -16.07 34.61
C GLU A 70 -24.78 -16.58 33.53
N VAL A 71 -23.89 -15.68 33.07
CA VAL A 71 -22.68 -16.04 32.32
C VAL A 71 -21.54 -16.19 33.31
N GLY A 72 -21.29 -17.43 33.73
CA GLY A 72 -20.11 -17.81 34.49
C GLY A 72 -18.85 -17.94 33.62
N ASP A 73 -17.76 -17.33 34.08
CA ASP A 73 -16.37 -17.83 34.05
C ASP A 73 -15.67 -18.19 32.70
N ILE A 74 -16.19 -17.73 31.55
CA ILE A 74 -15.51 -17.94 30.24
C ILE A 74 -14.49 -16.84 29.92
N SER A 75 -14.66 -15.61 30.41
CA SER A 75 -13.79 -14.47 30.01
C SER A 75 -12.37 -14.55 30.59
N ALA A 76 -12.20 -15.13 31.79
CA ALA A 76 -10.88 -15.26 32.42
C ALA A 76 -9.96 -16.24 31.69
N LYS A 77 -10.50 -17.35 31.17
CA LYS A 77 -9.69 -18.32 30.38
C LYS A 77 -9.31 -17.77 29.00
N GLN A 78 -10.12 -16.90 28.42
CA GLN A 78 -9.86 -16.30 27.10
C GLN A 78 -8.80 -15.19 27.16
N LEU A 79 -8.79 -14.40 28.24
CA LEU A 79 -7.74 -13.40 28.55
C LEU A 79 -6.37 -14.03 28.87
N VAL A 80 -6.36 -15.17 29.57
CA VAL A 80 -5.13 -15.91 29.91
C VAL A 80 -4.54 -16.62 28.68
N TRP A 81 -5.36 -17.05 27.72
CA TRP A 81 -4.87 -17.69 26.49
C TRP A 81 -4.23 -16.68 25.51
N GLN A 82 -4.81 -15.48 25.37
CA GLN A 82 -4.24 -14.41 24.53
C GLN A 82 -2.87 -13.92 25.03
N SER A 83 -2.71 -13.80 26.36
CA SER A 83 -1.44 -13.42 26.98
C SER A 83 -0.38 -14.56 26.96
N ALA A 84 -0.81 -15.82 26.85
CA ALA A 84 0.08 -16.97 26.67
C ALA A 84 0.53 -17.16 25.20
N SER A 85 -0.33 -16.83 24.22
CA SER A 85 0.02 -16.80 22.79
C SER A 85 1.07 -15.72 22.48
N GLN A 86 0.92 -14.53 23.06
CA GLN A 86 1.89 -13.43 22.92
C GLN A 86 3.29 -13.72 23.48
N LYS A 87 3.43 -14.62 24.46
CA LYS A 87 4.75 -15.00 25.02
C LYS A 87 5.50 -16.05 24.21
N ARG A 88 4.84 -16.79 23.30
CA ARG A 88 5.46 -17.89 22.53
C ARG A 88 6.10 -17.47 21.21
N ASN A 89 5.83 -16.25 20.72
CA ASN A 89 6.46 -15.69 19.51
C ASN A 89 7.88 -15.12 19.75
N ASN A 90 8.50 -15.46 20.89
CA ASN A 90 9.81 -14.94 21.28
C ASN A 90 10.93 -15.91 20.88
N ALA A 91 11.41 -15.81 19.64
CA ALA A 91 12.72 -16.34 19.29
C ALA A 91 13.79 -15.30 19.68
N GLN A 92 14.60 -15.62 20.70
CA GLN A 92 15.81 -14.86 21.04
C GLN A 92 16.86 -15.06 19.95
N VAL A 93 17.16 -14.03 19.17
CA VAL A 93 18.35 -13.99 18.30
C VAL A 93 19.59 -13.87 19.18
N LYS A 94 20.53 -14.80 19.03
CA LYS A 94 21.80 -14.79 19.77
C LYS A 94 22.77 -13.80 19.12
N GLU A 95 23.51 -13.09 19.96
CA GLU A 95 24.46 -12.00 19.71
C GLU A 95 25.56 -12.26 18.64
N LYS A 96 25.67 -13.49 18.11
CA LYS A 96 26.71 -13.89 17.14
C LYS A 96 26.38 -13.63 15.67
N ASP A 97 25.14 -13.28 15.34
CA ASP A 97 24.73 -13.01 13.95
C ASP A 97 24.91 -11.54 13.52
N ILE A 98 25.40 -10.68 14.42
CA ILE A 98 25.57 -9.22 14.20
C ILE A 98 26.94 -8.85 13.58
N ASP A 99 27.90 -9.77 13.51
CA ASP A 99 29.25 -9.45 13.01
C ASP A 99 29.38 -9.38 11.48
N ILE A 100 28.39 -9.84 10.72
CA ILE A 100 28.44 -9.86 9.24
C ILE A 100 28.15 -8.46 8.64
N LEU A 101 27.43 -7.59 9.34
CA LEU A 101 27.12 -6.23 8.85
C LEU A 101 28.24 -5.22 9.13
N LYS A 102 29.12 -5.49 10.11
CA LYS A 102 30.24 -4.61 10.45
C LYS A 102 31.42 -4.73 9.47
N GLU A 103 31.62 -5.88 8.83
CA GLU A 103 32.71 -6.06 7.86
C GLU A 103 32.48 -5.37 6.51
N ARG A 104 31.23 -5.05 6.14
CA ARG A 104 30.93 -4.29 4.90
C ARG A 104 31.31 -2.81 4.97
N LYS A 105 31.41 -2.21 6.17
CA LYS A 105 31.80 -0.80 6.34
C LYS A 105 33.31 -0.54 6.14
N LYS A 106 34.17 -1.57 6.10
CA LYS A 106 35.63 -1.40 6.07
C LYS A 106 36.31 -1.56 4.71
N LYS A 107 35.60 -1.94 3.64
CA LYS A 107 36.23 -2.27 2.35
C LYS A 107 36.12 -1.25 1.21
N ASN A 108 35.39 -0.14 1.35
CA ASN A 108 35.24 0.86 0.28
C ASN A 108 35.73 2.27 0.65
N THR A 109 36.94 2.39 1.16
CA THR A 109 37.65 3.69 1.24
C THR A 109 39.10 3.54 0.78
N THR A 110 39.31 3.66 -0.52
CA THR A 110 40.58 4.14 -1.07
C THR A 110 40.28 5.06 -2.26
N VAL A 111 40.57 6.35 -2.08
CA VAL A 111 40.48 7.41 -3.09
C VAL A 111 41.89 7.61 -3.65
N PRO A 112 42.11 7.69 -4.98
CA PRO A 112 43.34 8.23 -5.54
C PRO A 112 43.22 9.74 -5.83
N GLU A 113 44.36 10.40 -5.68
CA GLU A 113 44.60 11.84 -5.67
C GLU A 113 44.16 12.64 -6.91
N LYS A 114 43.82 13.91 -6.63
CA LYS A 114 43.58 15.00 -7.57
C LYS A 114 44.77 15.22 -8.52
N LYS A 115 44.53 15.20 -9.83
CA LYS A 115 45.32 15.95 -10.81
C LYS A 115 44.51 17.14 -11.33
N LYS A 116 45.14 18.32 -11.27
CA LYS A 116 44.65 19.58 -11.85
C LYS A 116 44.41 19.41 -13.35
N VAL A 117 43.26 19.86 -13.85
CA VAL A 117 43.00 20.07 -15.27
C VAL A 117 42.72 21.56 -15.48
N GLN A 118 43.47 22.13 -16.42
CA GLN A 118 43.35 23.50 -16.92
C GLN A 118 42.01 23.68 -17.64
N GLU A 119 41.38 24.84 -17.46
CA GLU A 119 40.29 25.30 -18.31
C GLU A 119 40.75 25.31 -19.78
N LEU A 120 40.11 24.49 -20.60
CA LEU A 120 40.17 24.53 -22.05
C LEU A 120 38.77 24.94 -22.52
N GLU A 121 38.68 26.11 -23.14
CA GLU A 121 37.48 26.58 -23.82
C GLU A 121 37.04 25.52 -24.84
N MET A 122 35.84 24.98 -24.68
CA MET A 122 35.23 24.10 -25.68
C MET A 122 34.70 24.93 -26.83
N ALA A 123 35.37 24.86 -27.98
CA ALA A 123 34.77 25.25 -29.25
C ALA A 123 33.71 24.20 -29.63
N THR A 124 32.47 24.64 -29.87
CA THR A 124 31.37 23.82 -30.36
C THR A 124 31.63 23.40 -31.81
N LEU A 125 31.65 22.09 -32.07
CA LEU A 125 31.70 21.53 -33.42
C LEU A 125 30.37 21.77 -34.14
N THR A 126 30.42 21.98 -35.44
CA THR A 126 29.23 22.01 -36.28
C THR A 126 28.73 20.60 -36.57
N ALA A 127 27.43 20.45 -36.87
CA ALA A 127 26.82 19.15 -37.16
C ALA A 127 27.51 18.38 -38.30
N ALA A 128 28.09 19.10 -39.27
CA ALA A 128 28.86 18.50 -40.36
C ALA A 128 30.21 17.91 -39.88
N GLU A 129 30.84 18.54 -38.89
CA GLU A 129 32.10 18.07 -38.30
C GLU A 129 31.87 16.90 -37.34
N GLU A 130 30.72 16.85 -36.65
CA GLU A 130 30.31 15.66 -35.88
C GLU A 130 30.02 14.46 -36.80
N GLU A 131 29.37 14.68 -37.94
CA GLU A 131 29.06 13.61 -38.89
C GLU A 131 30.33 13.03 -39.54
N GLU A 132 31.31 13.87 -39.86
CA GLU A 132 32.61 13.41 -40.37
C GLU A 132 33.40 12.61 -39.31
N LEU A 133 33.33 13.04 -38.04
CA LEU A 133 33.96 12.34 -36.93
C LEU A 133 33.30 10.97 -36.67
N LEU A 134 31.96 10.89 -36.72
CA LEU A 134 31.20 9.66 -36.56
C LEU A 134 31.47 8.66 -37.69
N GLN A 135 31.54 9.13 -38.94
CA GLN A 135 31.88 8.26 -40.08
C GLN A 135 33.31 7.71 -39.96
N LYS A 136 34.25 8.49 -39.43
CA LYS A 136 35.62 8.05 -39.17
C LYS A 136 35.68 6.99 -38.06
N ILE A 137 34.95 7.20 -36.97
CA ILE A 137 34.83 6.25 -35.85
C ILE A 137 34.18 4.94 -36.30
N TRP A 138 33.15 4.97 -37.14
CA TRP A 138 32.48 3.76 -37.64
C TRP A 138 33.33 2.96 -38.61
N LYS A 139 34.20 3.65 -39.37
CA LYS A 139 35.17 3.01 -40.27
C LYS A 139 36.33 2.37 -39.51
N GLU A 140 36.85 3.03 -38.48
CA GLU A 140 37.92 2.48 -37.62
C GLU A 140 37.43 1.29 -36.76
N ASN A 141 36.14 1.25 -36.42
CA ASN A 141 35.54 0.15 -35.64
C ASN A 141 34.90 -0.96 -36.50
N GLY A 142 35.07 -0.94 -37.83
CA GLY A 142 34.61 -2.02 -38.72
C GLY A 142 33.09 -2.24 -38.78
N VAL A 143 32.29 -1.22 -38.44
CA VAL A 143 30.82 -1.32 -38.36
C VAL A 143 30.19 -1.42 -39.75
N LEU A 144 30.79 -0.77 -40.76
CA LEU A 144 30.27 -0.73 -42.14
C LEU A 144 30.31 -2.08 -42.88
N GLU A 145 31.18 -3.02 -42.49
CA GLU A 145 31.20 -4.36 -43.09
C GLU A 145 30.13 -5.30 -42.49
N ARG A 146 29.67 -5.03 -41.27
CA ARG A 146 28.60 -5.83 -40.62
C ARG A 146 27.22 -5.51 -41.21
N VAL A 147 26.98 -4.27 -41.63
CA VAL A 147 25.70 -3.84 -42.21
C VAL A 147 25.44 -4.47 -43.58
N LYS A 148 26.49 -4.68 -44.40
CA LYS A 148 26.34 -5.35 -45.71
C LYS A 148 26.05 -6.84 -45.62
N LYS A 149 26.30 -7.47 -44.47
CA LYS A 149 26.03 -8.90 -44.24
C LYS A 149 24.61 -9.17 -43.74
N ALA A 150 23.89 -8.13 -43.29
CA ALA A 150 22.53 -8.23 -42.76
C ALA A 150 21.43 -8.14 -43.83
N SER A 151 21.71 -7.59 -45.02
CA SER A 151 20.71 -7.38 -46.08
C SER A 151 20.38 -8.62 -46.93
N THR A 152 21.04 -9.76 -46.70
CA THR A 152 20.80 -11.00 -47.46
C THR A 152 20.01 -12.06 -46.69
N SER A 153 19.64 -11.81 -45.42
CA SER A 153 18.93 -12.78 -44.56
C SER A 153 17.44 -12.49 -44.34
N GLU A 154 16.89 -11.41 -44.89
CA GLU A 154 15.48 -11.03 -44.69
C GLU A 154 14.48 -11.91 -45.48
N VAL A 155 14.89 -12.49 -46.61
CA VAL A 155 13.98 -13.27 -47.47
C VAL A 155 13.76 -14.70 -46.97
N ASP A 156 14.72 -15.28 -46.22
CA ASP A 156 14.59 -16.63 -45.65
C ASP A 156 13.84 -16.65 -44.30
N LEU A 157 13.74 -15.50 -43.62
CA LEU A 157 13.06 -15.37 -42.31
C LEU A 157 11.53 -15.31 -42.45
N GLU A 158 11.00 -14.70 -43.50
CA GLU A 158 9.55 -14.64 -43.72
C GLU A 158 8.95 -16.03 -44.03
N GLU A 159 9.69 -16.92 -44.71
CA GLU A 159 9.20 -18.27 -45.03
C GLU A 159 9.29 -19.25 -43.83
N GLN A 160 10.17 -18.98 -42.86
CA GLN A 160 10.22 -19.70 -41.58
C GLN A 160 9.14 -19.25 -40.60
N LEU A 161 8.85 -17.95 -40.52
CA LEU A 161 7.84 -17.40 -39.61
C LEU A 161 6.42 -17.93 -39.92
N VAL A 162 6.08 -18.07 -41.21
CA VAL A 162 4.77 -18.61 -41.62
C VAL A 162 4.62 -20.10 -41.29
N LYS A 163 5.72 -20.87 -41.30
CA LYS A 163 5.70 -22.28 -40.88
C LYS A 163 5.59 -22.42 -39.37
N ASP A 164 6.30 -21.59 -38.60
CA ASP A 164 6.26 -21.62 -37.15
C ASP A 164 4.88 -21.19 -36.60
N GLU A 165 4.19 -20.23 -37.22
CA GLU A 165 2.80 -19.87 -36.86
C GLU A 165 1.82 -21.05 -37.04
N SER A 166 1.91 -21.78 -38.15
CA SER A 166 1.02 -22.93 -38.40
C SER A 166 1.22 -24.10 -37.42
N VAL A 167 2.45 -24.25 -36.89
CA VAL A 167 2.77 -25.28 -35.89
C VAL A 167 2.30 -24.86 -34.50
N LEU A 168 2.35 -23.55 -34.19
CA LEU A 168 1.86 -22.99 -32.93
C LEU A 168 0.32 -23.09 -32.81
N GLU A 169 -0.42 -22.88 -33.90
CA GLU A 169 -1.88 -23.03 -33.91
C GLU A 169 -2.30 -24.50 -33.65
N GLU A 170 -1.60 -25.49 -34.22
CA GLU A 170 -1.87 -26.91 -33.93
C GLU A 170 -1.48 -27.33 -32.50
N GLU A 171 -0.46 -26.70 -31.89
CA GLU A 171 -0.07 -26.96 -30.50
C GLU A 171 -1.03 -26.29 -29.50
N GLU A 172 -1.56 -25.11 -29.80
CA GLU A 172 -2.60 -24.46 -28.99
C GLU A 172 -3.92 -25.24 -29.01
N GLU A 173 -4.33 -25.77 -30.16
CA GLU A 173 -5.54 -26.57 -30.27
C GLU A 173 -5.41 -27.89 -29.49
N LYS A 174 -4.24 -28.56 -29.57
CA LYS A 174 -3.93 -29.76 -28.75
C LYS A 174 -3.87 -29.46 -27.25
N ARG A 175 -3.31 -28.31 -26.85
CA ARG A 175 -3.26 -27.86 -25.45
C ARG A 175 -4.65 -27.54 -24.90
N SER A 176 -5.53 -26.95 -25.72
CA SER A 176 -6.92 -26.66 -25.32
C SER A 176 -7.73 -27.94 -25.06
N VAL A 177 -7.46 -29.02 -25.81
CA VAL A 177 -8.09 -30.32 -25.63
C VAL A 177 -7.55 -31.05 -24.39
N GLU A 178 -6.25 -30.96 -24.10
CA GLU A 178 -5.65 -31.47 -22.86
C GLU A 178 -6.12 -30.70 -21.60
N GLU A 179 -6.25 -29.36 -21.67
CA GLU A 179 -6.80 -28.56 -20.56
C GLU A 179 -8.27 -28.91 -20.27
N THR A 180 -9.06 -29.25 -21.29
CA THR A 180 -10.46 -29.67 -21.14
C THR A 180 -10.57 -31.06 -20.49
N GLN A 181 -9.60 -31.96 -20.73
CA GLN A 181 -9.54 -33.27 -20.07
C GLN A 181 -9.02 -33.16 -18.62
N ILE A 182 -8.00 -32.33 -18.36
CA ILE A 182 -7.45 -32.08 -17.01
C ILE A 182 -8.49 -31.42 -16.09
N GLY A 183 -9.35 -30.55 -16.65
CA GLY A 183 -10.45 -29.91 -15.91
C GLY A 183 -11.50 -30.88 -15.34
N SER A 184 -11.54 -32.13 -15.81
CA SER A 184 -12.47 -33.17 -15.32
C SER A 184 -11.86 -34.17 -14.33
N GLU A 185 -10.53 -34.28 -14.27
CA GLU A 185 -9.82 -35.18 -13.33
C GLU A 185 -9.21 -34.46 -12.12
N ALA A 186 -9.14 -33.12 -12.12
CA ALA A 186 -8.60 -32.31 -11.01
C ALA A 186 -9.55 -32.16 -9.80
N GLU A 187 -10.70 -32.83 -9.78
CA GLU A 187 -11.60 -32.89 -8.62
C GLU A 187 -11.22 -34.02 -7.62
N LYS A 188 -9.92 -34.29 -7.48
CA LYS A 188 -9.36 -34.97 -6.31
C LYS A 188 -8.52 -33.96 -5.56
N THR A 189 -9.12 -33.39 -4.51
CA THR A 189 -8.48 -32.49 -3.56
C THR A 189 -7.31 -33.21 -2.89
N PHE A 190 -6.14 -33.14 -3.51
CA PHE A 190 -4.88 -33.55 -2.89
C PHE A 190 -4.60 -32.50 -1.80
N LEU A 191 -4.87 -32.88 -0.55
CA LEU A 191 -4.40 -32.09 0.58
C LEU A 191 -2.87 -32.14 0.51
N PRO A 192 -2.17 -30.99 0.50
CA PRO A 192 -0.73 -31.01 0.43
C PRO A 192 -0.18 -31.77 1.64
N GLU A 193 0.95 -32.45 1.46
CA GLU A 193 1.50 -33.40 2.46
C GLU A 193 1.72 -32.79 3.85
N TRP A 194 1.92 -31.47 3.93
CA TRP A 194 2.05 -30.74 5.18
C TRP A 194 0.72 -30.50 5.92
N MET A 195 -0.43 -30.64 5.25
CA MET A 195 -1.72 -30.33 5.84
C MET A 195 -2.11 -31.38 6.88
N PRO A 196 -2.45 -30.98 8.12
CA PRO A 196 -2.74 -31.95 9.17
C PRO A 196 -4.00 -32.77 8.86
N ALA A 197 -3.98 -34.04 9.27
CA ALA A 197 -5.11 -34.94 9.06
C ALA A 197 -6.40 -34.39 9.70
N GLY A 198 -7.51 -34.44 8.95
CA GLY A 198 -8.82 -33.98 9.40
C GLY A 198 -9.12 -32.50 9.12
N PHE A 199 -8.15 -31.73 8.60
CA PHE A 199 -8.38 -30.36 8.15
C PHE A 199 -8.78 -30.32 6.67
N LYS A 200 -9.56 -29.30 6.29
CA LYS A 200 -10.00 -29.06 4.92
C LYS A 200 -9.28 -27.85 4.34
N HIS A 201 -9.13 -27.82 3.03
CA HIS A 201 -8.70 -26.64 2.28
C HIS A 201 -9.59 -25.43 2.61
N LYS A 202 -8.96 -24.30 2.93
CA LYS A 202 -9.66 -23.04 3.13
C LYS A 202 -10.23 -22.55 1.80
N SER A 203 -11.54 -22.37 1.74
CA SER A 203 -12.19 -21.65 0.64
C SER A 203 -12.54 -20.23 1.09
N LEU A 204 -12.26 -19.25 0.22
CA LEU A 204 -12.68 -17.86 0.40
C LEU A 204 -14.10 -17.58 -0.14
N GLY A 205 -14.82 -18.65 -0.52
CA GLY A 205 -16.12 -18.64 -1.17
C GLY A 205 -16.04 -19.24 -2.59
N THR A 206 -17.20 -19.60 -3.15
CA THR A 206 -17.27 -20.19 -4.49
C THR A 206 -16.91 -19.16 -5.56
N ASN A 207 -15.84 -19.40 -6.31
CA ASN A 207 -15.49 -18.58 -7.47
C ASN A 207 -16.48 -18.79 -8.62
N PRO A 208 -16.92 -17.71 -9.29
CA PRO A 208 -17.72 -17.87 -10.49
C PRO A 208 -16.88 -18.56 -11.57
N LYS A 209 -17.44 -19.55 -12.26
CA LYS A 209 -16.86 -20.08 -13.49
C LYS A 209 -16.82 -18.98 -14.55
N SER A 210 -15.72 -18.90 -15.32
CA SER A 210 -15.54 -17.95 -16.43
C SER A 210 -15.74 -16.48 -16.01
N TRP A 211 -15.01 -16.04 -14.99
CA TRP A 211 -15.10 -14.66 -14.48
C TRP A 211 -14.75 -13.63 -15.56
N ASP A 212 -13.76 -13.91 -16.40
CA ASP A 212 -13.34 -13.00 -17.48
C ASP A 212 -14.48 -12.74 -18.48
N ASP A 213 -15.19 -13.78 -18.92
CA ASP A 213 -16.35 -13.64 -19.82
C ASP A 213 -17.48 -12.85 -19.17
N LYS A 214 -17.76 -13.12 -17.88
CA LYS A 214 -18.80 -12.41 -17.13
C LYS A 214 -18.46 -10.94 -16.96
N ARG A 215 -17.20 -10.64 -16.66
CA ARG A 215 -16.70 -9.26 -16.52
C ARG A 215 -16.73 -8.54 -17.86
N ALA A 216 -16.32 -9.20 -18.95
CA ALA A 216 -16.41 -8.65 -20.30
C ALA A 216 -17.85 -8.32 -20.71
N ALA A 217 -18.80 -9.24 -20.50
CA ALA A 217 -20.22 -9.02 -20.78
C ALA A 217 -20.81 -7.88 -19.93
N TRP A 218 -20.39 -7.73 -18.68
CA TRP A 218 -20.79 -6.62 -17.84
C TRP A 218 -20.24 -5.28 -18.37
N LEU A 219 -18.97 -5.24 -18.78
CA LEU A 219 -18.34 -4.04 -19.34
C LEU A 219 -18.92 -3.64 -20.70
N GLU A 220 -19.35 -4.60 -21.51
CA GLU A 220 -20.08 -4.33 -22.76
C GLU A 220 -21.42 -3.63 -22.48
N LYS A 221 -22.11 -4.02 -21.41
CA LYS A 221 -23.35 -3.39 -20.98
C LYS A 221 -23.13 -1.99 -20.37
N TYR A 222 -21.97 -1.75 -19.75
CA TYR A 222 -21.64 -0.49 -19.07
C TYR A 222 -20.29 0.09 -19.54
N PRO A 223 -20.15 0.48 -20.82
CA PRO A 223 -18.85 0.84 -21.40
C PRO A 223 -18.20 2.06 -20.74
N HIS A 224 -19.00 3.00 -20.24
CA HIS A 224 -18.53 4.19 -19.51
C HIS A 224 -17.84 3.86 -18.17
N MET A 225 -17.99 2.63 -17.67
CA MET A 225 -17.35 2.17 -16.44
C MET A 225 -15.92 1.68 -16.68
N ARG A 226 -15.51 1.38 -17.92
CA ARG A 226 -14.21 0.75 -18.21
C ARG A 226 -13.01 1.64 -17.88
N LEU A 227 -13.15 2.93 -18.19
CA LEU A 227 -12.09 3.92 -18.00
C LEU A 227 -12.50 4.92 -16.91
N SER A 228 -11.48 5.51 -16.30
CA SER A 228 -11.66 6.64 -15.41
C SER A 228 -11.97 7.93 -16.17
N SER A 229 -12.26 9.01 -15.45
CA SER A 229 -12.46 10.36 -16.02
C SER A 229 -11.28 10.86 -16.84
N VAL A 230 -10.08 10.35 -16.59
CA VAL A 230 -8.84 10.71 -17.30
C VAL A 230 -8.45 9.70 -18.39
N GLY A 231 -9.35 8.77 -18.75
CA GLY A 231 -9.14 7.81 -19.84
C GLY A 231 -8.21 6.65 -19.52
N LYS A 232 -7.82 6.45 -18.25
CA LYS A 232 -6.95 5.35 -17.80
C LYS A 232 -7.80 4.17 -17.27
N PRO A 233 -7.28 2.93 -17.27
CA PRO A 233 -7.93 1.82 -16.59
C PRO A 233 -8.21 2.15 -15.13
N ARG A 234 -9.38 1.75 -14.60
CA ARG A 234 -9.73 2.05 -13.22
C ARG A 234 -8.89 1.24 -12.24
N MET A 235 -8.48 1.91 -11.16
CA MET A 235 -7.72 1.34 -10.06
C MET A 235 -8.41 1.64 -8.73
N LEU A 236 -8.44 0.64 -7.85
CA LEU A 236 -8.90 0.78 -6.47
C LEU A 236 -7.74 0.47 -5.52
N LEU A 237 -7.26 1.47 -4.79
CA LEU A 237 -6.35 1.26 -3.67
C LEU A 237 -7.12 0.66 -2.50
N VAL A 238 -6.63 -0.46 -1.99
CA VAL A 238 -7.20 -1.19 -0.87
C VAL A 238 -6.19 -1.21 0.27
N SER A 239 -6.59 -0.68 1.42
CA SER A 239 -5.81 -0.72 2.66
C SER A 239 -6.74 -1.13 3.79
N GLY A 240 -6.19 -1.45 4.97
CA GLY A 240 -7.03 -1.69 6.13
C GLY A 240 -6.24 -1.84 7.42
N SER A 241 -6.97 -1.81 8.53
CA SER A 241 -6.42 -2.06 9.86
C SER A 241 -7.44 -2.82 10.70
N SER A 242 -7.00 -3.24 11.89
CA SER A 242 -7.89 -3.85 12.89
C SER A 242 -9.12 -2.96 13.17
N PRO A 243 -10.32 -3.55 13.37
CA PRO A 243 -11.51 -2.82 13.83
C PRO A 243 -11.34 -2.20 15.22
N TRP A 244 -10.43 -2.76 16.01
CA TRP A 244 -10.21 -2.37 17.40
C TRP A 244 -9.10 -1.34 17.51
N ALA A 245 -9.26 -0.45 18.49
CA ALA A 245 -8.25 0.53 18.87
C ALA A 245 -6.89 -0.16 19.10
N CYS A 246 -5.84 0.55 18.69
CA CYS A 246 -4.48 0.07 18.86
C CYS A 246 -4.10 -0.06 20.33
N THR A 247 -3.32 -1.09 20.67
CA THR A 247 -2.81 -1.25 22.04
C THR A 247 -1.75 -0.19 22.36
N ASN A 248 -0.99 0.23 21.35
CA ASN A 248 -0.18 1.44 21.42
C ASN A 248 -1.07 2.68 21.30
N LYS A 249 -1.00 3.57 22.29
CA LYS A 249 -1.81 4.80 22.35
C LYS A 249 -1.64 5.73 21.15
N MET A 250 -0.47 5.69 20.51
CA MET A 250 -0.20 6.49 19.30
C MET A 250 -0.51 5.73 18.01
N GLY A 251 -0.81 4.43 18.07
CA GLY A 251 -0.99 3.58 16.89
C GLY A 251 -2.09 4.09 15.97
N ASP A 252 -3.28 4.38 16.52
CA ASP A 252 -4.41 4.90 15.75
C ASP A 252 -4.11 6.26 15.08
N HIS A 253 -3.28 7.09 15.71
CA HIS A 253 -2.85 8.36 15.13
C HIS A 253 -1.99 8.13 13.88
N TYR A 254 -1.06 7.18 13.93
CA TYR A 254 -0.23 6.86 12.77
C TYR A 254 -0.99 6.11 11.67
N LEU A 255 -1.99 5.30 12.01
CA LEU A 255 -2.91 4.74 11.02
C LEU A 255 -3.70 5.84 10.31
N LEU A 256 -4.15 6.88 11.04
CA LEU A 256 -4.81 8.04 10.44
C LEU A 256 -3.87 8.82 9.50
N LYS A 257 -2.61 9.03 9.91
CA LYS A 257 -1.59 9.68 9.06
C LYS A 257 -1.32 8.88 7.80
N SER A 258 -1.22 7.56 7.92
CA SER A 258 -1.07 6.66 6.77
C SER A 258 -2.27 6.72 5.82
N LEU A 259 -3.49 6.75 6.35
CA LEU A 259 -4.70 6.92 5.54
C LEU A 259 -4.73 8.29 4.83
N LYS A 260 -4.37 9.38 5.51
CA LYS A 260 -4.25 10.71 4.87
C LYS A 260 -3.25 10.67 3.71
N ASN A 261 -2.06 10.14 3.95
CA ASN A 261 -1.01 10.02 2.94
C ASN A 261 -1.51 9.29 1.68
N LYS A 262 -2.16 8.12 1.85
CA LYS A 262 -2.76 7.36 0.75
C LYS A 262 -3.88 8.13 0.05
N ALA A 263 -4.76 8.78 0.81
CA ALA A 263 -5.87 9.56 0.25
C ALA A 263 -5.37 10.74 -0.58
N ASP A 264 -4.25 11.36 -0.20
CA ASP A 264 -3.67 12.47 -0.94
C ASP A 264 -3.03 12.01 -2.26
N TYR A 265 -2.20 10.95 -2.22
CA TYR A 265 -1.66 10.33 -3.45
C TYR A 265 -2.79 9.93 -4.40
N CYS A 266 -3.77 9.18 -3.90
CA CYS A 266 -4.87 8.69 -4.72
C CYS A 266 -5.72 9.81 -5.33
N ARG A 267 -5.90 10.92 -4.61
CA ARG A 267 -6.60 12.10 -5.14
C ARG A 267 -5.85 12.71 -6.32
N GLN A 268 -4.53 12.82 -6.24
CA GLN A 268 -3.70 13.38 -7.31
C GLN A 268 -3.61 12.44 -8.52
N HIS A 269 -3.60 11.13 -8.30
CA HIS A 269 -3.44 10.12 -9.36
C HIS A 269 -4.76 9.53 -9.87
N ASN A 270 -5.90 10.08 -9.45
CA ASN A 270 -7.24 9.62 -9.83
C ASN A 270 -7.45 8.12 -9.55
N ILE A 271 -7.08 7.69 -8.34
CA ILE A 271 -7.25 6.34 -7.82
C ILE A 271 -8.35 6.36 -6.75
N GLU A 272 -9.27 5.39 -6.80
CA GLU A 272 -10.29 5.25 -5.77
C GLU A 272 -9.69 4.60 -4.52
N VAL A 273 -10.22 4.89 -3.32
CA VAL A 273 -9.72 4.32 -2.06
C VAL A 273 -10.80 3.53 -1.35
N PHE A 274 -10.49 2.29 -0.96
CA PHE A 274 -11.27 1.48 -0.04
C PHE A 274 -10.43 1.16 1.21
N TYR A 275 -10.91 1.60 2.38
CA TYR A 275 -10.25 1.32 3.65
C TYR A 275 -11.08 0.35 4.49
N ASN A 276 -10.56 -0.86 4.71
CA ASN A 276 -11.25 -1.89 5.47
C ASN A 276 -10.98 -1.78 6.98
N LEU A 277 -12.05 -1.84 7.75
CA LEU A 277 -12.04 -1.98 9.21
C LEU A 277 -12.84 -3.22 9.67
N ALA A 278 -13.23 -4.12 8.78
CA ALA A 278 -14.05 -5.28 9.10
C ALA A 278 -13.26 -6.59 8.96
N HIS A 279 -13.46 -7.53 9.88
CA HIS A 279 -13.00 -8.91 9.69
C HIS A 279 -14.06 -9.67 8.88
N LEU A 280 -13.78 -9.91 7.60
CA LEU A 280 -14.70 -10.64 6.70
C LEU A 280 -14.68 -12.16 6.95
N ASP A 281 -13.57 -12.67 7.49
CA ASP A 281 -13.38 -14.08 7.79
C ASP A 281 -12.59 -14.21 9.10
N LYS A 282 -13.12 -15.01 10.03
CA LYS A 282 -12.53 -15.17 11.37
C LYS A 282 -11.24 -16.00 11.36
N GLU A 283 -11.06 -16.85 10.37
CA GLU A 283 -9.88 -17.72 10.27
C GLU A 283 -8.73 -17.00 9.54
N MET A 284 -9.03 -16.01 8.71
CA MET A 284 -8.07 -15.21 7.94
C MET A 284 -7.75 -13.89 8.64
N SER A 285 -7.16 -13.98 9.82
CA SER A 285 -6.77 -12.83 10.65
C SER A 285 -5.46 -12.17 10.21
N THR A 286 -5.20 -10.95 10.68
CA THR A 286 -3.92 -10.22 10.49
C THR A 286 -3.57 -10.01 9.01
N TYR A 287 -2.36 -10.33 8.59
CA TYR A 287 -1.85 -10.16 7.22
C TYR A 287 -2.72 -10.92 6.19
N TRP A 288 -3.22 -12.10 6.57
CA TRP A 288 -4.11 -12.93 5.75
C TRP A 288 -5.48 -12.32 5.45
N ALA A 289 -5.91 -11.28 6.16
CA ALA A 289 -7.22 -10.66 5.96
C ALA A 289 -7.36 -10.01 4.58
N LYS A 290 -6.26 -9.68 3.91
CA LYS A 290 -6.26 -9.06 2.58
C LYS A 290 -6.92 -9.95 1.51
N LEU A 291 -6.73 -11.28 1.59
CA LEU A 291 -7.28 -12.24 0.62
C LEU A 291 -8.82 -12.19 0.51
N PRO A 292 -9.60 -12.40 1.60
CA PRO A 292 -11.07 -12.35 1.50
C PRO A 292 -11.59 -10.96 1.11
N ILE A 293 -10.90 -9.87 1.49
CA ILE A 293 -11.25 -8.50 1.10
C ILE A 293 -11.08 -8.31 -0.40
N LEU A 294 -9.89 -8.61 -0.94
CA LEU A 294 -9.58 -8.46 -2.36
C LEU A 294 -10.50 -9.31 -3.23
N ARG A 295 -10.73 -10.57 -2.85
CA ARG A 295 -11.68 -11.44 -3.54
C ARG A 295 -13.08 -10.82 -3.57
N LYS A 296 -13.57 -10.31 -2.43
CA LYS A 296 -14.91 -9.74 -2.37
C LYS A 296 -15.03 -8.50 -3.24
N LEU A 297 -14.03 -7.63 -3.20
CA LEU A 297 -13.99 -6.41 -4.01
C LEU A 297 -13.91 -6.72 -5.51
N MET A 298 -13.09 -7.70 -5.94
CA MET A 298 -13.03 -8.14 -7.34
C MET A 298 -14.40 -8.51 -7.89
N LEU A 299 -15.18 -9.26 -7.11
CA LEU A 299 -16.50 -9.75 -7.52
C LEU A 299 -17.59 -8.67 -7.45
N THR A 300 -17.43 -7.62 -6.64
CA THR A 300 -18.42 -6.53 -6.53
C THR A 300 -18.09 -5.32 -7.39
N HIS A 301 -16.86 -5.22 -7.88
CA HIS A 301 -16.36 -4.10 -8.69
C HIS A 301 -15.77 -4.60 -10.03
N PRO A 302 -16.61 -5.13 -10.95
CA PRO A 302 -16.16 -5.59 -12.27
C PRO A 302 -15.55 -4.47 -13.12
N GLU A 303 -15.83 -3.19 -12.84
CA GLU A 303 -15.25 -2.03 -13.51
C GLU A 303 -13.77 -1.82 -13.19
N ILE A 304 -13.30 -2.28 -12.03
CA ILE A 304 -11.92 -2.09 -11.59
C ILE A 304 -11.03 -3.06 -12.36
N GLU A 305 -10.01 -2.53 -13.02
CA GLU A 305 -9.00 -3.34 -13.72
C GLU A 305 -7.91 -3.79 -12.76
N TRP A 306 -7.47 -2.90 -11.87
CA TRP A 306 -6.38 -3.15 -10.93
C TRP A 306 -6.79 -2.86 -9.49
N PHE A 307 -6.61 -3.86 -8.63
CA PHE A 307 -6.63 -3.68 -7.18
C PHE A 307 -5.21 -3.41 -6.70
N PHE A 308 -5.02 -2.26 -6.08
CA PHE A 308 -3.74 -1.86 -5.51
C PHE A 308 -3.79 -2.06 -4.00
N TRP A 309 -3.33 -3.21 -3.52
CA TRP A 309 -3.21 -3.44 -2.08
C TRP A 309 -2.00 -2.69 -1.53
N MET A 310 -2.20 -1.97 -0.42
CA MET A 310 -1.13 -1.30 0.30
C MET A 310 -1.32 -1.44 1.81
N ASP A 311 -0.31 -1.97 2.50
CA ASP A 311 -0.29 -2.15 3.94
C ASP A 311 -0.41 -0.81 4.69
N ALA A 312 -0.94 -0.87 5.90
CA ALA A 312 -1.17 0.32 6.72
C ALA A 312 0.12 1.01 7.16
N ASP A 313 1.25 0.30 7.21
CA ASP A 313 2.58 0.79 7.55
C ASP A 313 3.46 1.08 6.31
N ALA A 314 2.90 1.01 5.11
CA ALA A 314 3.52 1.55 3.90
C ALA A 314 3.00 2.98 3.63
N LEU A 315 3.89 3.91 3.31
CA LEU A 315 3.56 5.29 2.93
C LEU A 315 4.03 5.56 1.51
N PHE A 316 3.27 6.35 0.75
CA PHE A 316 3.81 7.02 -0.43
C PHE A 316 4.79 8.09 0.04
N THR A 317 5.98 8.10 -0.54
CA THR A 317 7.01 9.11 -0.29
C THR A 317 7.41 9.84 -1.55
N ASP A 318 6.98 9.37 -2.72
CA ASP A 318 6.95 10.13 -3.97
C ASP A 318 5.49 10.39 -4.39
N MET A 319 5.03 11.62 -4.22
CA MET A 319 3.67 12.02 -4.60
C MET A 319 3.53 12.32 -6.09
N LEU A 320 4.63 12.49 -6.83
CA LEU A 320 4.59 12.78 -8.28
C LEU A 320 4.79 11.54 -9.14
N PHE A 321 5.44 10.49 -8.61
CA PHE A 321 5.66 9.26 -9.35
C PHE A 321 4.35 8.60 -9.75
N GLU A 322 4.17 8.39 -11.06
CA GLU A 322 3.09 7.61 -11.61
C GLU A 322 3.58 6.20 -11.95
N VAL A 323 2.84 5.18 -11.50
CA VAL A 323 3.15 3.79 -11.77
C VAL A 323 3.00 3.50 -13.28
N PRO A 324 4.00 2.88 -13.94
CA PRO A 324 3.97 2.63 -15.39
C PRO A 324 3.06 1.43 -15.73
N MET A 325 1.75 1.58 -15.55
CA MET A 325 0.78 0.48 -15.68
C MET A 325 0.75 -0.16 -17.08
N ASP A 326 1.17 0.57 -18.12
CA ASP A 326 1.27 0.06 -19.49
C ASP A 326 2.32 -1.06 -19.62
N ASP A 327 3.38 -1.03 -18.82
CA ASP A 327 4.39 -2.08 -18.75
C ASP A 327 3.83 -3.38 -18.18
N TYR A 328 2.69 -3.30 -17.47
CA TYR A 328 2.08 -4.42 -16.76
C TYR A 328 0.93 -5.08 -17.53
N LYS A 329 0.68 -4.69 -18.78
CA LYS A 329 -0.45 -5.18 -19.61
C LYS A 329 -0.53 -6.71 -19.75
N ASN A 330 0.60 -7.41 -19.70
CA ASN A 330 0.68 -8.87 -19.86
C ASN A 330 0.72 -9.64 -18.53
N TYR A 331 0.71 -8.93 -17.41
CA TYR A 331 0.80 -9.48 -16.06
C TYR A 331 -0.52 -9.31 -15.31
N ASN A 332 -0.72 -10.16 -14.30
CA ASN A 332 -1.88 -10.13 -13.42
C ASN A 332 -1.52 -9.85 -11.96
N LEU A 333 -0.27 -10.09 -11.57
CA LEU A 333 0.26 -9.73 -10.26
C LEU A 333 1.57 -8.97 -10.45
N VAL A 334 1.69 -7.82 -9.79
CA VAL A 334 2.90 -6.99 -9.79
C VAL A 334 3.28 -6.68 -8.36
N MET A 335 4.53 -6.94 -8.00
CA MET A 335 5.03 -6.71 -6.65
C MET A 335 6.53 -6.49 -6.65
N TRP A 336 7.05 -5.90 -5.58
CA TRP A 336 8.50 -5.79 -5.42
C TRP A 336 9.13 -7.18 -5.26
N GLY A 337 10.27 -7.42 -5.91
CA GLY A 337 11.03 -8.64 -5.68
C GLY A 337 12.26 -8.81 -6.56
N LEU A 338 13.08 -9.80 -6.21
CA LEU A 338 14.31 -10.16 -6.91
C LEU A 338 14.27 -11.62 -7.35
N GLU A 339 14.30 -11.85 -8.66
CA GLU A 339 14.15 -13.20 -9.25
C GLU A 339 15.18 -14.20 -8.73
N SER A 340 16.46 -13.83 -8.68
CA SER A 340 17.52 -14.74 -8.19
C SER A 340 17.36 -15.05 -6.70
N GLU A 341 16.88 -14.09 -5.89
CA GLU A 341 16.62 -14.33 -4.47
C GLU A 341 15.43 -15.26 -4.27
N LEU A 342 14.40 -15.16 -5.12
CA LEU A 342 13.19 -15.98 -5.04
C LEU A 342 13.42 -17.38 -5.58
N TYR A 343 13.84 -17.51 -6.84
CA TYR A 343 13.82 -18.79 -7.54
C TYR A 343 15.08 -19.64 -7.30
N GLU A 344 16.23 -19.02 -7.07
CA GLU A 344 17.48 -19.74 -6.84
C GLU A 344 17.73 -19.91 -5.34
N LYS A 345 17.72 -18.80 -4.59
CA LYS A 345 18.06 -18.79 -3.15
C LYS A 345 16.88 -19.11 -2.25
N LYS A 346 15.65 -19.07 -2.76
CA LYS A 346 14.41 -19.31 -2.00
C LYS A 346 14.32 -18.45 -0.74
N SER A 347 14.78 -17.21 -0.80
CA SER A 347 14.75 -16.31 0.35
C SER A 347 13.32 -15.88 0.64
N TRP A 348 12.91 -15.93 1.89
CA TRP A 348 11.57 -15.47 2.29
C TRP A 348 11.37 -13.95 2.16
N LEU A 349 12.47 -13.18 2.08
CA LEU A 349 12.49 -11.73 1.87
C LEU A 349 12.71 -11.35 0.39
N SER A 350 12.62 -12.32 -0.53
CA SER A 350 12.86 -12.10 -1.96
C SER A 350 11.73 -11.33 -2.67
N ILE A 351 10.57 -11.23 -2.04
CA ILE A 351 9.39 -10.52 -2.52
C ILE A 351 8.79 -9.73 -1.36
N ASN A 352 7.97 -8.73 -1.65
CA ASN A 352 7.11 -8.08 -0.67
C ASN A 352 5.68 -7.98 -1.17
N ASP A 353 4.72 -8.46 -0.38
CA ASP A 353 3.30 -8.47 -0.74
C ASP A 353 2.47 -7.41 0.02
N GLY A 354 3.15 -6.46 0.67
CA GLY A 354 2.51 -5.33 1.34
C GLY A 354 2.21 -4.15 0.41
N VAL A 355 2.80 -4.12 -0.78
CA VAL A 355 2.48 -3.15 -1.84
C VAL A 355 2.41 -3.88 -3.18
N ILE A 356 1.19 -4.23 -3.62
CA ILE A 356 0.98 -5.07 -4.80
C ILE A 356 -0.17 -4.59 -5.69
N PHE A 357 -0.05 -4.85 -7.00
CA PHE A 357 -1.14 -4.69 -7.95
C PHE A 357 -1.64 -6.06 -8.39
N ILE A 358 -2.96 -6.25 -8.34
CA ILE A 358 -3.61 -7.49 -8.76
C ILE A 358 -4.72 -7.17 -9.76
N ARG A 359 -4.66 -7.78 -10.95
CA ARG A 359 -5.65 -7.58 -12.01
C ARG A 359 -6.96 -8.27 -11.66
N ASN A 360 -8.09 -7.65 -11.99
CA ASN A 360 -9.41 -8.26 -11.87
C ASN A 360 -9.66 -9.26 -13.01
N CYS A 361 -9.27 -10.52 -12.79
CA CYS A 361 -9.40 -11.59 -13.77
C CYS A 361 -9.55 -12.97 -13.09
N GLN A 362 -9.93 -13.98 -13.87
CA GLN A 362 -10.10 -15.36 -13.40
C GLN A 362 -8.83 -15.88 -12.73
N TRP A 363 -7.67 -15.63 -13.36
CA TRP A 363 -6.36 -16.05 -12.83
C TRP A 363 -6.12 -15.57 -11.40
N SER A 364 -6.52 -14.34 -11.07
CA SER A 364 -6.33 -13.79 -9.72
C SER A 364 -7.24 -14.45 -8.68
N LEU A 365 -8.47 -14.80 -9.07
CA LEU A 365 -9.39 -15.54 -8.21
C LEU A 365 -8.84 -16.96 -7.93
N ASP A 366 -8.27 -17.60 -8.95
CA ASP A 366 -7.65 -18.91 -8.83
C ASP A 366 -6.37 -18.86 -7.97
N LEU A 367 -5.57 -17.80 -8.11
CA LEU A 367 -4.42 -17.56 -7.23
C LEU A 367 -4.86 -17.47 -5.76
N PHE A 368 -5.96 -16.76 -5.46
CA PHE A 368 -6.45 -16.65 -4.09
C PHE A 368 -6.86 -17.99 -3.49
N ASP A 369 -7.44 -18.89 -4.28
CA ASP A 369 -7.77 -20.25 -3.85
C ASP A 369 -6.51 -21.10 -3.57
N LEU A 370 -5.42 -20.85 -4.29
CA LEU A 370 -4.12 -21.49 -4.03
C LEU A 370 -3.40 -20.90 -2.82
N TRP A 371 -3.62 -19.63 -2.52
CA TRP A 371 -2.92 -18.88 -1.48
C TRP A 371 -3.55 -19.04 -0.10
N ALA A 372 -4.88 -19.01 -0.02
CA ALA A 372 -5.64 -19.11 1.21
C ALA A 372 -5.37 -20.35 2.10
N PRO A 373 -5.03 -21.55 1.59
CA PRO A 373 -4.94 -22.77 2.40
C PRO A 373 -3.95 -22.72 3.58
N MET A 374 -2.91 -21.88 3.52
CA MET A 374 -1.93 -21.73 4.62
C MET A 374 -2.36 -20.68 5.66
N GLY A 375 -3.45 -19.96 5.40
CA GLY A 375 -3.91 -18.83 6.20
C GLY A 375 -4.75 -19.13 7.44
N PRO A 376 -5.54 -20.21 7.57
CA PRO A 376 -6.41 -20.40 8.73
C PRO A 376 -5.66 -20.44 10.06
N GLU A 377 -6.02 -19.54 10.97
CA GLU A 377 -5.40 -19.43 12.29
C GLU A 377 -5.47 -20.74 13.11
N GLY A 378 -4.45 -20.99 13.93
CA GLY A 378 -4.30 -22.20 14.74
C GLY A 378 -3.39 -23.23 14.08
N VAL A 379 -3.74 -24.52 14.24
CA VAL A 379 -2.87 -25.65 13.86
C VAL A 379 -2.46 -25.62 12.38
N VAL A 380 -3.37 -25.22 11.48
CA VAL A 380 -3.07 -25.14 10.04
C VAL A 380 -1.96 -24.13 9.76
N ARG A 381 -2.11 -22.88 10.23
CA ARG A 381 -1.09 -21.83 10.05
C ARG A 381 0.23 -22.17 10.76
N GLU A 382 0.19 -22.84 11.91
CA GLU A 382 1.38 -23.29 12.63
C GLU A 382 2.17 -24.36 11.86
N GLU A 383 1.49 -25.40 11.37
CA GLU A 383 2.13 -26.49 10.61
C GLU A 383 2.60 -26.01 9.22
N ALA A 384 1.81 -25.16 8.54
CA ALA A 384 2.25 -24.48 7.33
C ALA A 384 3.50 -23.62 7.59
N GLY A 385 3.56 -22.93 8.74
CA GLY A 385 4.72 -22.15 9.15
C GLY A 385 5.99 -22.99 9.27
N LYS A 386 5.92 -24.18 9.91
CA LYS A 386 7.05 -25.12 9.99
C LYS A 386 7.51 -25.58 8.62
N MET A 387 6.56 -25.91 7.73
CA MET A 387 6.86 -26.27 6.35
C MET A 387 7.58 -25.13 5.61
N LEU A 388 7.05 -23.90 5.69
CA LEU A 388 7.65 -22.73 5.06
C LEU A 388 9.05 -22.43 5.60
N THR A 389 9.27 -22.56 6.91
CA THR A 389 10.61 -22.41 7.52
C THR A 389 11.58 -23.48 7.06
N SER A 390 11.11 -24.71 6.82
CA SER A 390 11.96 -25.78 6.27
C SER A 390 12.30 -25.58 4.79
N PHE A 391 11.41 -24.93 4.03
CA PHE A 391 11.54 -24.75 2.59
C PHE A 391 12.28 -23.47 2.18
N LEU A 392 11.98 -22.36 2.86
CA LEU A 392 12.50 -21.03 2.54
C LEU A 392 13.77 -20.73 3.35
N SER A 393 14.76 -20.16 2.68
CA SER A 393 16.04 -19.85 3.31
C SER A 393 15.90 -18.65 4.25
N LYS A 394 16.52 -18.78 5.43
CA LYS A 394 16.61 -17.73 6.48
C LYS A 394 15.26 -17.24 7.03
N ARG A 395 14.16 -17.97 6.78
CA ARG A 395 12.88 -17.69 7.41
C ARG A 395 12.97 -18.09 8.89
N PRO A 396 12.64 -17.22 9.86
CA PRO A 396 12.61 -17.60 11.27
C PRO A 396 11.50 -18.62 11.55
N GLU A 397 11.54 -19.27 12.71
CA GLU A 397 10.42 -20.09 13.17
C GLU A 397 9.25 -19.18 13.57
N MET A 398 8.19 -19.22 12.77
CA MET A 398 6.96 -18.44 12.97
C MET A 398 5.79 -19.09 12.24
N PRO A 399 4.53 -18.82 12.64
CA PRO A 399 3.35 -19.21 11.88
C PRO A 399 3.43 -18.76 10.43
N ALA A 400 2.72 -19.42 9.52
CA ALA A 400 2.67 -19.03 8.11
C ALA A 400 2.18 -17.58 7.95
N ASP A 401 2.94 -16.81 7.18
CA ASP A 401 2.59 -15.50 6.65
C ASP A 401 2.28 -15.61 5.16
N ASP A 402 1.47 -14.67 4.69
CA ASP A 402 1.01 -14.55 3.31
C ASP A 402 2.17 -14.35 2.32
N GLN A 403 3.16 -13.50 2.64
CA GLN A 403 4.36 -13.30 1.81
C GLN A 403 5.12 -14.61 1.56
N SER A 404 5.44 -15.36 2.63
CA SER A 404 6.16 -16.63 2.54
C SER A 404 5.35 -17.69 1.80
N ALA A 405 4.03 -17.73 2.01
CA ALA A 405 3.16 -18.64 1.27
C ALA A 405 3.13 -18.32 -0.22
N LEU A 406 3.07 -17.04 -0.60
CA LEU A 406 3.15 -16.61 -2.00
C LEU A 406 4.50 -16.97 -2.62
N ALA A 407 5.61 -16.71 -1.91
CA ALA A 407 6.95 -17.09 -2.37
C ALA A 407 7.03 -18.61 -2.62
N TYR A 408 6.53 -19.42 -1.68
CA TYR A 408 6.46 -20.87 -1.84
C TYR A 408 5.66 -21.28 -3.09
N LEU A 409 4.49 -20.68 -3.31
CA LEU A 409 3.66 -20.97 -4.48
C LEU A 409 4.38 -20.61 -5.79
N LEU A 410 5.00 -19.43 -5.89
CA LEU A 410 5.72 -19.04 -7.09
C LEU A 410 6.94 -19.93 -7.38
N ILE A 411 7.60 -20.43 -6.34
CA ILE A 411 8.71 -21.38 -6.49
C ILE A 411 8.20 -22.74 -6.96
N THR A 412 7.12 -23.26 -6.37
CA THR A 412 6.64 -24.63 -6.59
C THR A 412 5.71 -24.78 -7.80
N LYS A 413 4.98 -23.73 -8.17
CA LYS A 413 4.03 -23.68 -9.28
C LYS A 413 4.54 -22.77 -10.40
N LYS A 414 5.34 -23.35 -11.29
CA LYS A 414 5.99 -22.62 -12.40
C LYS A 414 4.97 -21.98 -13.34
N GLU A 415 3.79 -22.58 -13.46
CA GLU A 415 2.67 -22.09 -14.27
C GLU A 415 2.16 -20.70 -13.86
N LEU A 416 2.39 -20.27 -12.61
CA LEU A 416 1.99 -18.93 -12.15
C LEU A 416 2.92 -17.83 -12.67
N ARG A 417 4.21 -18.15 -12.86
CA ARG A 417 5.28 -17.15 -13.07
C ARG A 417 5.08 -16.25 -14.29
N PRO A 418 4.60 -16.72 -15.46
CA PRO A 418 4.43 -15.86 -16.63
C PRO A 418 3.46 -14.69 -16.42
N LYS A 419 2.58 -14.77 -15.41
CA LYS A 419 1.61 -13.70 -15.06
C LYS A 419 2.04 -12.84 -13.87
N VAL A 420 3.27 -13.03 -13.36
CA VAL A 420 3.82 -12.27 -12.23
C VAL A 420 4.99 -11.40 -12.69
N LYS A 421 4.93 -10.10 -12.40
CA LYS A 421 6.05 -9.16 -12.57
C LYS A 421 6.67 -8.87 -11.21
N LEU A 422 7.95 -9.22 -11.07
CA LEU A 422 8.78 -8.76 -9.97
C LEU A 422 9.43 -7.44 -10.38
N VAL A 423 9.20 -6.40 -9.58
CA VAL A 423 9.68 -5.04 -9.80
C VAL A 423 10.88 -4.78 -8.88
N SER A 424 11.94 -4.22 -9.46
CA SER A 424 13.12 -3.76 -8.73
C SER A 424 13.69 -2.44 -9.28
N GLU A 425 13.10 -1.93 -10.35
CA GLU A 425 13.50 -0.71 -11.07
C GLU A 425 13.14 0.58 -10.30
N TYR A 426 12.13 0.51 -9.43
CA TYR A 426 11.73 1.57 -8.51
C TYR A 426 11.31 0.96 -7.16
N GLU A 427 11.20 1.79 -6.13
CA GLU A 427 10.90 1.38 -4.75
C GLU A 427 9.40 1.12 -4.57
N LEU A 428 8.88 0.09 -5.26
CA LEU A 428 7.48 -0.35 -5.11
C LEU A 428 7.16 -0.69 -3.66
N SER A 429 8.08 -1.34 -2.96
CA SER A 429 8.05 -1.50 -1.50
C SER A 429 9.43 -1.14 -0.93
N GLY A 430 9.72 0.15 -0.81
CA GLY A 430 11.02 0.62 -0.32
C GLY A 430 11.25 0.34 1.16
N TYR A 431 12.28 -0.44 1.48
CA TYR A 431 12.57 -0.82 2.86
C TYR A 431 13.00 0.40 3.69
N PHE A 432 12.18 0.80 4.68
CA PHE A 432 12.33 2.09 5.35
C PHE A 432 13.74 2.39 5.87
N ALA A 433 14.43 1.38 6.41
CA ALA A 433 15.75 1.53 7.01
C ALA A 433 16.84 1.96 5.99
N GLU A 434 16.62 1.76 4.68
CA GLU A 434 17.53 2.26 3.64
C GLU A 434 17.30 3.74 3.31
N HIS A 435 16.10 4.27 3.54
CA HIS A 435 15.71 5.59 3.04
C HIS A 435 15.62 6.67 4.13
N VAL A 436 15.11 6.35 5.32
CA VAL A 436 14.65 7.37 6.29
C VAL A 436 15.75 8.29 6.84
N THR A 437 17.02 7.86 6.75
CA THR A 437 18.20 8.67 7.13
C THR A 437 18.73 9.56 6.01
N HIS A 438 18.23 9.39 4.78
CA HIS A 438 18.69 10.08 3.59
C HIS A 438 17.67 11.08 3.03
N PHE A 439 16.49 11.24 3.66
CA PHE A 439 15.45 12.15 3.17
C PHE A 439 15.93 13.59 3.00
N GLU A 440 16.72 14.13 3.93
CA GLU A 440 17.30 15.47 3.79
C GLU A 440 18.31 15.55 2.63
N GLU A 441 19.01 14.46 2.31
CA GLU A 441 19.89 14.38 1.15
C GLU A 441 19.08 14.39 -0.15
N TYR A 442 18.01 13.59 -0.24
CA TYR A 442 17.12 13.56 -1.39
C TYR A 442 16.48 14.92 -1.65
N MET A 443 15.98 15.60 -0.60
CA MET A 443 15.42 16.96 -0.71
C MET A 443 16.44 18.00 -1.20
N GLY A 444 17.74 17.78 -0.97
CA GLY A 444 18.79 18.72 -1.35
C GLY A 444 19.42 18.47 -2.72
N LYS A 445 19.30 17.25 -3.27
CA LYS A 445 20.00 16.83 -4.49
C LYS A 445 19.07 16.37 -5.62
N ASP A 446 17.92 15.83 -5.27
CA ASP A 446 16.99 15.16 -6.17
C ASP A 446 15.61 15.84 -6.10
N HIS A 447 14.61 15.22 -6.72
CA HIS A 447 13.24 15.71 -6.77
C HIS A 447 12.24 14.53 -6.82
N PRO A 448 10.97 14.73 -6.42
CA PRO A 448 9.92 13.72 -6.60
C PRO A 448 9.64 13.47 -8.09
N GLY A 449 9.05 12.32 -8.40
CA GLY A 449 8.76 11.81 -9.74
C GLY A 449 9.71 10.70 -10.19
N LEU A 450 10.74 10.37 -9.41
CA LEU A 450 11.75 9.36 -9.76
C LEU A 450 11.33 7.96 -9.30
N GLY A 451 10.68 7.85 -8.14
CA GLY A 451 10.22 6.60 -7.55
C GLY A 451 11.30 5.60 -7.09
N ASP A 452 12.58 5.83 -7.40
CA ASP A 452 13.70 4.93 -7.09
C ASP A 452 14.48 5.36 -5.82
N LYS A 453 15.71 4.85 -5.64
CA LYS A 453 16.53 5.16 -4.46
C LYS A 453 16.86 6.64 -4.26
N ARG A 454 16.75 7.48 -5.30
CA ARG A 454 16.94 8.93 -5.22
C ARG A 454 15.73 9.65 -4.64
N TRP A 455 14.54 9.10 -4.86
CA TRP A 455 13.30 9.55 -4.26
C TRP A 455 12.31 8.38 -4.22
N PRO A 456 12.22 7.64 -3.10
CA PRO A 456 11.53 6.36 -3.08
C PRO A 456 10.04 6.54 -3.33
N PHE A 457 9.45 5.71 -4.20
CA PHE A 457 8.02 5.73 -4.45
C PHE A 457 7.23 5.44 -3.17
N THR A 458 7.54 4.32 -2.52
CA THR A 458 6.99 4.01 -1.20
C THR A 458 8.10 3.81 -0.18
N THR A 459 7.77 4.08 1.09
CA THR A 459 8.58 3.74 2.24
C THR A 459 7.75 2.85 3.16
N HIS A 460 8.17 1.59 3.27
CA HIS A 460 7.45 0.52 3.94
C HIS A 460 8.14 0.15 5.26
N PHE A 461 7.43 0.39 6.37
CA PHE A 461 7.90 0.21 7.74
C PHE A 461 7.78 -1.25 8.23
N VAL A 462 8.19 -2.20 7.40
CA VAL A 462 8.12 -3.64 7.69
C VAL A 462 8.75 -3.93 9.06
N GLY A 463 7.98 -4.57 9.95
CA GLY A 463 8.41 -4.92 11.30
C GLY A 463 8.27 -3.79 12.34
N CYS A 464 7.80 -2.61 11.94
CA CYS A 464 7.32 -1.57 12.85
C CYS A 464 5.82 -1.74 13.08
N GLN A 465 5.44 -2.52 14.09
CA GLN A 465 4.02 -2.74 14.41
C GLN A 465 3.46 -1.56 15.20
N VAL A 466 3.28 -0.41 14.55
CA VAL A 466 2.90 0.86 15.19
C VAL A 466 1.61 0.76 16.00
N CYS A 467 0.69 -0.12 15.60
CA CYS A 467 -0.56 -0.37 16.31
C CYS A 467 -0.36 -1.19 17.60
N THR A 468 0.53 -2.18 17.60
CA THR A 468 0.79 -2.98 18.81
C THR A 468 1.77 -2.30 19.75
N GLY A 469 2.66 -1.47 19.19
CA GLY A 469 3.80 -0.86 19.88
C GLY A 469 5.03 -1.75 19.88
N TYR A 470 4.94 -2.96 19.31
CA TYR A 470 6.10 -3.81 19.10
C TYR A 470 6.91 -3.29 17.91
N ALA A 471 8.22 -3.23 18.06
CA ALA A 471 9.14 -3.04 16.95
C ALA A 471 10.11 -4.20 16.96
N ASN A 472 10.51 -4.67 15.76
CA ASN A 472 11.61 -5.60 15.65
C ASN A 472 12.85 -4.99 16.37
N PRO A 473 13.48 -5.71 17.31
CA PRO A 473 14.65 -5.20 18.06
C PRO A 473 15.79 -4.70 17.16
N ALA A 474 15.88 -5.19 15.92
CA ALA A 474 16.81 -4.69 14.92
C ALA A 474 16.65 -3.18 14.60
N TYR A 475 15.51 -2.57 14.96
CA TYR A 475 15.16 -1.18 14.68
C TYR A 475 15.15 -0.27 15.90
N GLU A 476 15.63 -0.75 17.05
CA GLU A 476 15.63 0.02 18.30
C GLU A 476 16.34 1.39 18.13
N GLU A 477 17.46 1.41 17.40
CA GLU A 477 18.21 2.65 17.11
C GLU A 477 17.50 3.60 16.14
N LEU A 478 16.70 3.07 15.20
CA LEU A 478 16.02 3.89 14.20
C LEU A 478 14.82 4.62 14.77
N ASN A 479 14.16 4.06 15.80
CA ASN A 479 12.89 4.53 16.35
C ASN A 479 11.79 4.63 15.27
N CYS A 480 11.08 3.52 15.06
CA CYS A 480 10.00 3.39 14.06
C CYS A 480 9.03 4.57 14.03
N VAL A 481 8.59 5.03 15.21
CA VAL A 481 7.59 6.10 15.34
C VAL A 481 8.15 7.43 14.81
N LYS A 482 9.38 7.76 15.18
CA LYS A 482 10.08 8.96 14.69
C LYS A 482 10.28 8.91 13.17
N GLN A 483 10.67 7.76 12.64
CA GLN A 483 10.94 7.65 11.20
C GLN A 483 9.66 7.64 10.36
N LEU A 484 8.56 7.12 10.89
CA LEU A 484 7.25 7.22 10.26
C LEU A 484 6.77 8.68 10.22
N GLU A 485 6.97 9.43 11.30
CA GLU A 485 6.72 10.89 11.31
C GLU A 485 7.50 11.60 10.20
N ARG A 486 8.80 11.29 10.08
CA ARG A 486 9.68 11.85 9.04
C ARG A 486 9.24 11.49 7.63
N ALA A 487 8.91 10.22 7.37
CA ALA A 487 8.43 9.77 6.07
C ALA A 487 7.10 10.42 5.69
N PHE A 488 6.17 10.56 6.66
CA PHE A 488 4.93 11.28 6.43
C PHE A 488 5.20 12.75 6.09
N ASN A 489 6.02 13.47 6.86
CA ASN A 489 6.30 14.89 6.61
C ASN A 489 7.08 15.10 5.31
N PHE A 490 7.96 14.16 4.93
CA PHE A 490 8.67 14.16 3.65
C PHE A 490 7.69 14.08 2.46
N ALA A 491 6.65 13.26 2.59
CA ALA A 491 5.59 13.15 1.60
C ALA A 491 4.62 14.34 1.64
N ASP A 492 4.18 14.75 2.83
CA ASP A 492 3.22 15.85 3.03
C ASP A 492 3.82 17.20 2.58
N ASN A 493 5.14 17.38 2.69
CA ASN A 493 5.84 18.53 2.13
C ASN A 493 5.58 18.72 0.63
N GLN A 494 5.42 17.65 -0.14
CA GLN A 494 5.17 17.76 -1.58
C GLN A 494 3.77 18.35 -1.84
N LEU A 495 2.81 18.08 -0.96
CA LEU A 495 1.46 18.64 -1.04
C LEU A 495 1.37 20.05 -0.47
N LEU A 496 2.01 20.29 0.68
CA LEU A 496 2.00 21.59 1.35
C LEU A 496 2.66 22.67 0.50
N GLN A 497 3.69 22.31 -0.28
CA GLN A 497 4.38 23.24 -1.17
C GLN A 497 3.44 23.88 -2.19
N MET A 498 2.44 23.14 -2.67
CA MET A 498 1.40 23.66 -3.56
C MET A 498 0.53 24.75 -2.93
N MET A 499 0.49 24.80 -1.60
CA MET A 499 -0.23 25.82 -0.83
C MET A 499 0.71 26.90 -0.29
N GLY A 500 1.99 26.90 -0.68
CA GLY A 500 2.99 27.83 -0.18
C GLY A 500 3.49 27.54 1.23
N PHE A 501 3.38 26.28 1.70
CA PHE A 501 3.84 25.84 3.02
C PHE A 501 4.82 24.67 2.94
N MET A 502 5.59 24.48 4.00
CA MET A 502 6.43 23.30 4.19
C MET A 502 6.58 23.06 5.69
N HIS A 503 6.76 21.82 6.13
CA HIS A 503 7.17 21.52 7.49
C HIS A 503 8.46 22.28 7.86
N GLU A 504 8.58 22.71 9.12
CA GLU A 504 9.79 23.40 9.61
C GLU A 504 11.03 22.52 9.45
N ASP A 505 10.88 21.24 9.81
CA ASP A 505 11.78 20.12 9.60
C ASP A 505 10.95 18.81 9.54
N LEU A 506 11.57 17.68 9.19
CA LEU A 506 10.85 16.41 9.01
C LEU A 506 10.34 15.79 10.32
N GLU A 507 10.76 16.25 11.50
CA GLU A 507 10.28 15.77 12.80
C GLU A 507 9.16 16.63 13.40
N SER A 508 8.96 17.84 12.86
CA SER A 508 8.00 18.82 13.36
C SER A 508 6.66 18.76 12.62
N SER A 509 5.57 18.80 13.40
CA SER A 509 4.22 19.00 12.85
C SER A 509 3.92 20.47 12.50
N HIS A 510 4.80 21.39 12.89
CA HIS A 510 4.66 22.80 12.54
C HIS A 510 5.11 23.06 11.10
N VAL A 511 4.40 23.98 10.44
CA VAL A 511 4.67 24.39 9.06
C VAL A 511 5.07 25.85 9.02
N LYS A 512 5.99 26.17 8.11
CA LYS A 512 6.42 27.52 7.75
C LYS A 512 5.90 27.86 6.37
N LYS A 513 5.63 29.15 6.17
CA LYS A 513 5.30 29.72 4.87
C LYS A 513 6.58 29.83 4.03
N ILE A 514 6.54 29.38 2.79
CA ILE A 514 7.68 29.40 1.86
C ILE A 514 7.46 30.32 0.65
N GLU A 515 6.22 30.69 0.37
CA GLU A 515 5.85 31.63 -0.71
C GLU A 515 5.03 32.79 -0.12
N VAL A 516 5.09 33.97 -0.73
CA VAL A 516 4.29 35.14 -0.32
C VAL A 516 2.92 35.08 -1.01
N ASP A 517 1.85 35.56 -0.37
CA ASP A 517 0.54 35.63 -1.04
C ASP A 517 0.63 36.56 -2.25
N ASP A 518 0.19 36.06 -3.41
CA ASP A 518 0.08 36.81 -4.65
C ASP A 518 -1.32 37.43 -4.76
N GLU A 519 -1.42 38.65 -5.29
CA GLU A 519 -2.72 39.26 -5.65
C GLU A 519 -3.38 38.52 -6.83
N ASN A 520 -2.60 37.74 -7.60
CA ASN A 520 -3.04 36.97 -8.77
C ASN A 520 -2.74 35.46 -8.62
N PRO A 521 -3.32 34.77 -7.63
CA PRO A 521 -2.96 33.38 -7.31
C PRO A 521 -3.31 32.37 -8.41
N LEU A 522 -4.06 32.77 -9.45
CA LEU A 522 -4.45 31.92 -10.56
C LEU A 522 -3.44 31.92 -11.71
N ASP A 523 -2.56 32.92 -11.79
CA ASP A 523 -1.61 33.07 -12.89
C ASP A 523 -0.63 31.89 -12.96
N ASN A 524 -0.40 31.25 -11.80
CA ASN A 524 0.50 30.12 -11.64
C ASN A 524 -0.23 28.78 -11.43
N LEU A 525 -1.54 28.67 -11.73
CA LEU A 525 -2.28 27.41 -11.65
C LEU A 525 -2.52 26.79 -13.03
N GLY A 526 -2.25 25.48 -13.14
CA GLY A 526 -2.63 24.67 -14.29
C GLY A 526 -4.07 24.17 -14.20
N PRO A 527 -4.58 23.50 -15.25
CA PRO A 527 -5.92 22.89 -15.24
C PRO A 527 -6.04 21.75 -14.22
N ASP A 528 -4.92 21.12 -13.84
CA ASP A 528 -4.84 20.19 -12.73
C ASP A 528 -4.27 20.91 -11.49
N THR A 529 -5.17 21.30 -10.59
CA THR A 529 -4.82 22.02 -9.36
C THR A 529 -4.17 21.12 -8.31
N TRP A 530 -4.10 19.80 -8.54
CA TRP A 530 -3.46 18.85 -7.64
C TRP A 530 -2.06 18.43 -8.09
N VAL A 531 -1.67 18.69 -9.34
CA VAL A 531 -0.35 18.35 -9.90
C VAL A 531 0.69 19.47 -9.73
N THR A 532 0.33 20.57 -9.06
CA THR A 532 1.16 21.78 -8.93
C THR A 532 2.47 21.62 -8.15
N ALA A 533 2.68 20.53 -7.40
CA ALA A 533 3.92 20.31 -6.65
C ALA A 533 5.15 20.21 -7.58
N SER A 534 4.95 19.72 -8.82
CA SER A 534 5.96 19.69 -9.88
C SER A 534 6.68 21.03 -10.05
N ARG A 535 5.92 22.14 -10.06
CA ARG A 535 6.46 23.50 -10.27
C ARG A 535 7.40 23.94 -9.15
N SER A 536 7.08 23.62 -7.90
CA SER A 536 7.94 23.93 -6.74
C SER A 536 9.31 23.25 -6.83
N TYR A 537 9.38 22.13 -7.55
CA TYR A 537 10.61 21.39 -7.85
C TYR A 537 11.20 21.71 -9.23
N GLY A 538 10.62 22.66 -9.99
CA GLY A 538 11.09 23.04 -11.33
C GLY A 538 10.82 21.99 -12.42
N LEU A 539 9.82 21.12 -12.21
CA LEU A 539 9.43 20.02 -13.12
C LEU A 539 8.27 20.39 -14.04
#